data_AF-A0A0F6IHC3-F1
#
_entry.id   AF-A0A0F6IHC3-F1
#
_cell.length_a   1.000
_cell.length_b   1.000
_cell.length_c   1.000
_cell.angle_alpha   90.00
_cell.angle_beta   90.00
_cell.angle_gamma   90.00
#
_symmetry.space_group_name_H-M   'P 1'
#
loop_
_entity.id
_entity.type
_entity.pdbx_description
1 polymer ?
#
loop_
_entity_poly.entity_id
_entity_poly.type
_entity_poly.pdbx_seq_one_letter_code
_entity_poly.pdbx_strand_id
1 'polypeptide(L)'
;SKHNINKINNTKHENFQIETKRIDSIWTEFLVWAGKRLSKTSYENLKELKIKFENERLYIIGNTSDSLKMIVSKYFNEEAKLKTEIKFVKEELQEKEQNFNSSKKSNPSNQENQTQPNQESSISVDQSENQDIKTFRDYISVDKVIHEFMSHSSLKLNRPDLEEIRKLRISYDLEKIVIYDPLTERLKNHIRDYFYSHPQRVIALQFEEGKNKFHVAA
;
A
#
# COMPACT_ATOMS: atom_id res chain seq x y z
N SER A 1 -10.44 29.72 42.14
CA SER A 1 -10.63 28.96 40.87
C SER A 1 -9.49 28.99 39.85
N LYS A 2 -8.53 29.94 39.85
CA LYS A 2 -7.49 29.99 38.78
C LYS A 2 -6.39 28.92 38.88
N HIS A 3 -6.09 28.41 40.08
CA HIS A 3 -5.00 27.44 40.28
C HIS A 3 -5.30 26.02 39.76
N ASN A 4 -6.57 25.63 39.63
CA ASN A 4 -6.93 24.29 39.16
C ASN A 4 -6.91 24.18 37.61
N ILE A 5 -7.22 25.28 36.92
CA ILE A 5 -7.26 25.33 35.45
C ILE A 5 -5.85 25.22 34.85
N ASN A 6 -4.87 25.90 35.43
CA ASN A 6 -3.48 25.83 34.95
C ASN A 6 -2.86 24.44 35.14
N LYS A 7 -3.19 23.75 36.24
CA LYS A 7 -2.68 22.40 36.51
C LYS A 7 -3.22 21.38 35.50
N ILE A 8 -4.52 21.45 35.17
CA ILE A 8 -5.18 20.59 34.17
C ILE A 8 -4.63 20.86 32.76
N ASN A 9 -4.36 22.12 32.41
CA ASN A 9 -3.83 22.48 31.10
C ASN A 9 -2.39 21.98 30.90
N ASN A 10 -1.54 22.08 31.94
CA ASN A 10 -0.19 21.52 31.88
C ASN A 10 -0.20 20.00 31.75
N THR A 11 -1.05 19.29 32.50
CA THR A 11 -1.10 17.81 32.43
C THR A 11 -1.55 17.31 31.06
N LYS A 12 -2.51 18.00 30.42
CA LYS A 12 -2.98 17.66 29.06
C LYS A 12 -1.88 17.88 28.01
N HIS A 13 -1.14 18.97 28.13
CA HIS A 13 -0.07 19.30 27.19
C HIS A 13 1.12 18.34 27.29
N GLU A 14 1.51 17.95 28.51
CA GLU A 14 2.56 16.95 28.73
C GLU A 14 2.16 15.57 28.19
N ASN A 15 0.92 15.15 28.42
CA ASN A 15 0.41 13.87 27.92
C ASN A 15 0.34 13.84 26.39
N PHE A 16 -0.04 14.96 25.77
CA PHE A 16 -0.03 15.12 24.31
C PHE A 16 1.39 15.01 23.73
N GLN A 17 2.39 15.65 24.35
CA GLN A 17 3.78 15.55 23.87
C GLN A 17 4.33 14.13 23.98
N ILE A 18 3.98 13.40 25.05
CA ILE A 18 4.39 12.01 25.23
C ILE A 18 3.78 11.13 24.14
N GLU A 19 2.48 11.31 23.85
CA GLU A 19 1.80 10.51 22.83
C GLU A 19 2.34 10.82 21.42
N THR A 20 2.58 12.09 21.09
CA THR A 20 3.19 12.46 19.80
C THR A 20 4.56 11.81 19.61
N LYS A 21 5.44 11.86 20.62
CA LYS A 21 6.75 11.18 20.56
C LYS A 21 6.62 9.67 20.37
N ARG A 22 5.64 9.05 21.04
CA ARG A 22 5.35 7.62 20.89
C ARG A 22 4.91 7.30 19.47
N ILE A 23 4.03 8.11 18.89
CA ILE A 23 3.54 7.95 17.52
C ILE A 23 4.68 8.11 16.51
N ASP A 24 5.57 9.09 16.69
CA ASP A 24 6.75 9.27 15.84
C ASP A 24 7.68 8.04 15.88
N SER A 25 7.85 7.44 17.06
CA SER A 25 8.60 6.19 17.22
C SER A 25 7.94 5.04 16.45
N ILE A 26 6.62 4.87 16.60
CA ILE A 26 5.87 3.81 15.92
C ILE A 26 5.90 4.00 14.40
N TRP A 27 5.83 5.24 13.91
CA TRP A 27 5.97 5.54 12.49
C TRP A 27 7.37 5.21 11.96
N THR A 28 8.40 5.50 12.73
CA THR A 28 9.78 5.13 12.37
C THR A 28 9.93 3.60 12.27
N GLU A 29 9.38 2.86 13.23
CA GLU A 29 9.34 1.40 13.19
C GLU A 29 8.55 0.88 11.98
N PHE A 30 7.41 1.50 11.68
CA PHE A 30 6.62 1.20 10.48
C PHE A 30 7.45 1.37 9.20
N LEU A 31 8.19 2.47 9.06
CA LEU A 31 9.04 2.69 7.89
C LEU A 31 10.15 1.63 7.78
N VAL A 32 10.77 1.22 8.89
CA VAL A 32 11.76 0.12 8.90
C VAL A 32 11.10 -1.21 8.49
N TRP A 33 9.89 -1.48 8.99
CA TRP A 33 9.13 -2.67 8.63
C TRP A 33 8.75 -2.68 7.15
N ALA A 34 8.31 -1.54 6.62
CA ALA A 34 7.89 -1.34 5.25
C ALA A 34 9.06 -1.45 4.27
N GLY A 35 10.21 -0.85 4.57
CA GLY A 35 11.40 -0.91 3.70
C GLY A 35 11.95 -2.33 3.52
N LYS A 36 11.63 -3.26 4.43
CA LYS A 36 12.01 -4.69 4.31
C LYS A 36 11.02 -5.52 3.49
N ARG A 37 9.82 -5.02 3.21
CA ARG A 37 8.68 -5.83 2.70
C ARG A 37 8.03 -5.27 1.45
N LEU A 38 7.96 -3.95 1.34
CA LEU A 38 7.32 -3.29 0.22
C LEU A 38 8.32 -3.04 -0.91
N SER A 39 7.78 -2.72 -2.09
CA SER A 39 8.60 -2.27 -3.21
C SER A 39 9.34 -0.96 -2.85
N LYS A 40 10.45 -0.69 -3.55
CA LYS A 40 11.20 0.56 -3.37
C LYS A 40 10.31 1.79 -3.59
N THR A 41 9.51 1.78 -4.65
CA THR A 41 8.57 2.88 -4.97
C THR A 41 7.52 3.08 -3.90
N SER A 42 6.93 1.98 -3.40
CA SER A 42 5.98 2.02 -2.28
C SER A 42 6.62 2.59 -1.01
N TYR A 43 7.85 2.17 -0.70
CA TYR A 43 8.58 2.65 0.47
C TYR A 43 8.93 4.14 0.37
N GLU A 44 9.42 4.61 -0.77
CA GLU A 44 9.71 6.04 -0.96
C GLU A 44 8.44 6.88 -0.88
N ASN A 45 7.32 6.45 -1.48
CA ASN A 45 6.04 7.15 -1.33
C ASN A 45 5.60 7.26 0.14
N LEU A 46 5.80 6.22 0.97
CA LEU A 46 5.49 6.26 2.40
C LEU A 46 6.38 7.23 3.19
N LYS A 47 7.64 7.42 2.79
CA LYS A 47 8.56 8.36 3.47
C LYS A 47 8.22 9.82 3.21
N GLU A 48 7.58 10.10 2.08
CA GLU A 48 7.12 11.45 1.72
C GLU A 48 5.89 11.87 2.54
N LEU A 49 5.19 10.91 3.16
CA LEU A 49 4.03 11.20 4.00
C LEU A 49 4.44 11.86 5.32
N LYS A 50 3.68 12.88 5.71
CA LYS A 50 3.80 13.55 7.01
C LYS A 50 2.76 12.99 7.95
N ILE A 51 3.10 12.87 9.23
CA ILE A 51 2.14 12.46 10.26
C ILE A 51 1.87 13.60 11.24
N LYS A 52 0.65 13.65 11.77
CA LYS A 52 0.25 14.57 12.82
C LYS A 52 -0.69 13.85 13.78
N PHE A 53 -0.39 13.89 15.07
CA PHE A 53 -1.31 13.42 16.11
C PHE A 53 -2.07 14.62 16.68
N GLU A 54 -3.40 14.62 16.60
CA GLU A 54 -4.23 15.71 17.10
C GLU A 54 -5.62 15.18 17.48
N ASN A 55 -6.22 15.68 18.56
CA ASN A 55 -7.56 15.29 19.00
C ASN A 55 -7.77 13.77 19.10
N GLU A 56 -6.76 13.05 19.63
CA GLU A 56 -6.77 11.58 19.75
C GLU A 56 -6.89 10.84 18.40
N ARG A 57 -6.49 11.49 17.30
CA ARG A 57 -6.48 10.93 15.95
C ARG A 57 -5.09 11.06 15.33
N LEU A 58 -4.71 10.04 14.56
CA LEU A 58 -3.51 10.07 13.74
C LEU A 58 -3.88 10.50 12.32
N TYR A 59 -3.35 11.63 11.90
CA TYR A 59 -3.49 12.15 10.54
C TYR A 59 -2.25 11.78 9.75
N ILE A 60 -2.46 11.17 8.58
CA ILE A 60 -1.43 10.89 7.59
C ILE A 60 -1.71 11.81 6.41
N ILE A 61 -0.78 12.73 6.19
CA ILE A 61 -0.89 13.85 5.26
C ILE A 61 0.02 13.55 4.06
N GLY A 62 -0.57 13.58 2.87
CA GLY A 62 0.13 13.35 1.61
C GLY A 62 -0.70 12.53 0.63
N ASN A 63 -0.26 12.48 -0.62
CA ASN A 63 -0.91 11.69 -1.64
C ASN A 63 -0.33 10.26 -1.66
N THR A 64 -1.19 9.28 -1.42
CA THR A 64 -0.83 7.87 -1.39
C THR A 64 -1.96 7.03 -1.98
N SER A 65 -1.63 5.88 -2.56
CA SER A 65 -2.62 4.93 -3.10
C SER A 65 -3.45 4.30 -1.98
N ASP A 66 -4.67 3.85 -2.30
CA ASP A 66 -5.54 3.19 -1.31
C ASP A 66 -4.93 1.89 -0.76
N SER A 67 -4.14 1.18 -1.56
CA SER A 67 -3.39 0.00 -1.12
C SER A 67 -2.39 0.35 -0.01
N LEU A 68 -1.64 1.45 -0.17
CA LEU A 68 -0.72 1.93 0.87
C LEU A 68 -1.48 2.42 2.12
N LYS A 69 -2.64 3.06 1.96
CA LYS A 69 -3.50 3.43 3.11
C LYS A 69 -3.94 2.21 3.90
N MET A 70 -4.31 1.13 3.20
CA MET A 70 -4.69 -0.12 3.84
C MET A 70 -3.50 -0.76 4.58
N ILE A 71 -2.30 -0.77 3.98
CA ILE A 71 -1.09 -1.31 4.61
C ILE A 71 -0.76 -0.54 5.89
N VAL A 72 -0.79 0.79 5.84
CA VAL A 72 -0.57 1.62 7.02
C VAL A 72 -1.63 1.29 8.09
N SER A 73 -2.91 1.27 7.71
CA SER A 73 -4.00 0.97 8.64
C SER A 73 -3.84 -0.40 9.30
N LYS A 74 -3.46 -1.43 8.54
CA LYS A 74 -3.23 -2.78 9.06
C LYS A 74 -2.04 -2.83 10.01
N TYR A 75 -0.92 -2.23 9.66
CA TYR A 75 0.26 -2.23 10.53
C TYR A 75 -0.08 -1.62 11.90
N PHE A 76 -0.75 -0.48 11.90
CA PHE A 76 -1.10 0.19 13.14
C PHE A 76 -2.13 -0.59 13.97
N ASN A 77 -3.10 -1.24 13.34
CA ASN A 77 -4.12 -2.03 14.03
C ASN A 77 -3.62 -3.39 14.53
N GLU A 78 -2.84 -4.11 13.73
CA GLU A 78 -2.46 -5.51 13.97
C GLU A 78 -1.11 -5.63 14.68
N GLU A 79 -0.09 -4.91 14.19
CA GLU A 79 1.28 -5.02 14.69
C GLU A 79 1.53 -4.06 15.86
N ALA A 80 1.23 -2.77 15.67
CA ALA A 80 1.40 -1.76 16.71
C ALA A 80 0.26 -1.74 17.75
N LYS A 81 -0.87 -2.41 17.45
CA LYS A 81 -2.07 -2.49 18.29
C LYS A 81 -2.55 -1.12 18.78
N LEU A 82 -2.40 -0.12 17.93
CA LEU A 82 -2.83 1.25 18.18
C LEU A 82 -4.36 1.29 18.14
N LYS A 83 -5.00 1.86 19.17
CA LYS A 83 -6.47 2.02 19.22
C LYS A 83 -6.96 3.36 18.65
N THR A 84 -6.04 4.14 18.11
CA THR A 84 -6.28 5.49 17.61
C THR A 84 -6.92 5.43 16.22
N GLU A 85 -7.91 6.27 15.97
CA GLU A 85 -8.50 6.45 14.64
C GLU A 85 -7.46 7.07 13.68
N ILE A 86 -7.26 6.44 12.52
CA ILE A 86 -6.32 6.90 11.49
C ILE A 86 -7.09 7.59 10.37
N LYS A 87 -6.67 8.79 9.98
CA LYS A 87 -7.26 9.57 8.89
C LYS A 87 -6.22 9.94 7.84
N PHE A 88 -6.58 9.75 6.57
CA PHE A 88 -5.75 10.13 5.43
C PHE A 88 -6.25 11.45 4.85
N VAL A 89 -5.34 12.42 4.70
CA VAL A 89 -5.64 13.77 4.20
C VAL A 89 -4.71 14.09 3.04
N LYS A 90 -5.27 14.60 1.93
CA LYS A 90 -4.46 15.09 0.80
C LYS A 90 -3.82 16.44 1.17
N GLU A 91 -2.57 16.64 0.75
CA GLU A 91 -1.79 17.85 1.09
C GLU A 91 -2.45 19.15 0.61
N GLU A 92 -3.24 19.11 -0.47
CA GLU A 92 -3.94 20.27 -1.05
C GLU A 92 -5.05 20.89 -0.17
N LEU A 93 -5.45 20.27 0.95
CA LEU A 93 -6.58 20.73 1.77
C LEU A 93 -6.21 21.50 3.05
N GLN A 94 -4.92 21.65 3.38
CA GLN A 94 -4.54 22.29 4.64
C GLN A 94 -4.64 23.83 4.68
N GLU A 95 -4.95 24.51 3.57
CA GLU A 95 -5.19 25.97 3.60
C GLU A 95 -6.64 26.39 3.91
N LYS A 96 -7.62 25.46 3.93
CA LYS A 96 -9.05 25.85 4.03
C LYS A 96 -9.81 25.46 5.30
N GLU A 97 -9.21 24.75 6.25
CA GLU A 97 -9.94 24.35 7.47
C GLU A 97 -9.78 25.30 8.68
N GLN A 98 -9.16 26.48 8.51
CA GLN A 98 -9.12 27.51 9.56
C GLN A 98 -10.11 28.67 9.40
N ASN A 99 -10.93 28.73 8.34
CA ASN A 99 -11.84 29.87 8.16
C ASN A 99 -13.19 29.47 7.58
N PHE A 100 -14.13 29.01 8.41
CA PHE A 100 -15.55 29.10 8.07
C PHE A 100 -16.41 29.42 9.30
N ASN A 101 -16.25 30.63 9.81
CA ASN A 101 -17.34 31.37 10.43
C ASN A 101 -17.80 32.46 9.44
N SER A 102 -18.89 32.20 8.70
CA SER A 102 -20.05 33.10 8.53
C SER A 102 -20.79 32.84 7.20
N SER A 103 -22.00 32.31 7.35
CA SER A 103 -23.26 32.72 6.70
C SER A 103 -23.34 33.09 5.21
N LYS A 104 -24.27 32.36 4.56
CA LYS A 104 -25.40 32.82 3.69
C LYS A 104 -25.24 32.84 2.14
N LYS A 105 -25.97 31.88 1.56
CA LYS A 105 -27.03 31.97 0.53
C LYS A 105 -26.69 31.93 -0.99
N SER A 106 -27.07 30.78 -1.57
CA SER A 106 -28.02 30.54 -2.69
C SER A 106 -27.72 31.00 -4.14
N ASN A 107 -27.29 30.02 -4.96
CA ASN A 107 -27.94 29.43 -6.16
C ASN A 107 -28.09 30.26 -7.48
N PRO A 108 -28.44 29.64 -8.66
CA PRO A 108 -27.52 29.15 -9.73
C PRO A 108 -27.90 29.65 -11.16
N SER A 109 -27.15 29.33 -12.23
CA SER A 109 -27.70 29.08 -13.60
C SER A 109 -26.64 28.67 -14.66
N ASN A 110 -27.11 27.87 -15.61
CA ASN A 110 -26.52 27.14 -16.74
C ASN A 110 -25.96 27.97 -17.91
N GLN A 111 -25.10 27.33 -18.74
CA GLN A 111 -25.23 27.08 -20.21
C GLN A 111 -23.92 26.41 -20.71
N GLU A 112 -23.88 25.14 -21.18
CA GLU A 112 -24.18 24.64 -22.55
C GLU A 112 -23.42 25.44 -23.65
N ASN A 113 -22.65 24.89 -24.60
CA ASN A 113 -22.69 23.61 -25.31
C ASN A 113 -21.42 23.42 -26.20
N GLN A 114 -21.22 22.18 -26.68
CA GLN A 114 -20.71 21.74 -28.02
C GLN A 114 -19.45 20.83 -28.11
N THR A 115 -19.75 19.52 -28.14
CA THR A 115 -19.45 18.47 -29.17
C THR A 115 -18.02 17.99 -29.52
N GLN A 116 -17.84 16.66 -29.36
CA GLN A 116 -16.76 15.70 -29.72
C GLN A 116 -16.51 15.52 -31.26
N PRO A 117 -15.68 14.58 -31.82
CA PRO A 117 -14.85 13.47 -31.27
C PRO A 117 -13.45 13.23 -31.92
N ASN A 118 -12.80 12.15 -31.46
CA ASN A 118 -11.62 11.44 -32.00
C ASN A 118 -10.24 12.04 -31.71
N GLN A 119 -9.41 11.33 -30.93
CA GLN A 119 -8.45 10.38 -31.49
C GLN A 119 -7.78 9.57 -30.37
N GLU A 120 -7.75 8.28 -30.63
CA GLU A 120 -7.08 7.20 -29.92
C GLU A 120 -5.59 7.52 -29.75
N SER A 121 -5.22 8.13 -28.61
CA SER A 121 -3.82 8.28 -28.25
C SER A 121 -3.37 7.00 -27.56
N SER A 122 -2.74 6.16 -28.38
CA SER A 122 -1.90 5.06 -27.94
C SER A 122 -0.79 5.64 -27.08
N ILE A 123 -0.97 5.60 -25.75
CA ILE A 123 0.11 5.87 -24.82
C ILE A 123 0.98 4.62 -24.85
N SER A 124 1.94 4.64 -25.75
CA SER A 124 3.15 3.82 -25.70
C SER A 124 3.74 3.99 -24.31
N VAL A 125 3.50 2.98 -23.46
CA VAL A 125 4.12 2.85 -22.15
C VAL A 125 5.59 2.55 -22.41
N ASP A 126 6.39 3.60 -22.30
CA ASP A 126 7.84 3.56 -22.39
C ASP A 126 8.35 2.51 -21.40
N GLN A 127 8.98 1.47 -21.95
CA GLN A 127 9.69 0.45 -21.21
C GLN A 127 10.95 1.08 -20.63
N SER A 128 10.86 1.69 -19.45
CA SER A 128 12.03 1.99 -18.65
C SER A 128 11.64 2.17 -17.20
N GLU A 129 11.75 1.08 -16.44
CA GLU A 129 12.36 1.14 -15.12
C GLU A 129 12.70 -0.29 -14.71
N ASN A 130 13.99 -0.54 -14.44
CA ASN A 130 14.48 -1.75 -13.77
C ASN A 130 13.82 -1.83 -12.38
N GLN A 131 12.56 -2.30 -12.31
CA GLN A 131 12.10 -2.94 -11.09
C GLN A 131 12.96 -4.17 -10.94
N ASP A 132 13.73 -4.27 -9.85
CA ASP A 132 14.46 -5.49 -9.51
C ASP A 132 13.49 -6.65 -9.67
N ILE A 133 13.69 -7.46 -10.71
CA ILE A 133 12.82 -8.57 -11.04
C ILE A 133 12.99 -9.57 -9.91
N LYS A 134 12.00 -9.60 -9.01
CA LYS A 134 11.98 -10.53 -7.88
C LYS A 134 11.25 -11.80 -8.25
N THR A 135 11.60 -12.86 -7.55
CA THR A 135 11.01 -14.18 -7.69
C THR A 135 10.33 -14.60 -6.40
N PHE A 136 9.50 -15.66 -6.44
CA PHE A 136 8.96 -16.25 -5.21
C PHE A 136 10.07 -16.52 -4.18
N ARG A 137 11.25 -16.99 -4.63
CA ARG A 137 12.40 -17.27 -3.76
C ARG A 137 12.84 -16.05 -2.95
N ASP A 138 12.84 -14.87 -3.55
CA ASP A 138 13.28 -13.64 -2.89
C ASP A 138 12.31 -13.21 -1.78
N TYR A 139 11.04 -13.61 -1.90
CA TYR A 139 10.00 -13.31 -0.92
C TYR A 139 9.91 -14.34 0.22
N ILE A 140 10.45 -15.56 0.08
CA ILE A 140 10.36 -16.63 1.10
C ILE A 140 10.83 -16.17 2.48
N SER A 141 11.89 -15.36 2.54
CA SER A 141 12.51 -14.95 3.81
C SER A 141 11.91 -13.66 4.40
N VAL A 142 11.09 -12.93 3.62
CA VAL A 142 10.62 -11.59 3.99
C VAL A 142 9.09 -11.50 4.12
N ASP A 143 8.36 -12.34 3.38
CA ASP A 143 6.91 -12.35 3.36
C ASP A 143 6.33 -13.68 3.86
N LYS A 144 5.49 -13.59 4.88
CA LYS A 144 4.88 -14.76 5.54
C LYS A 144 3.91 -15.50 4.62
N VAL A 145 3.15 -14.80 3.79
CA VAL A 145 2.17 -15.42 2.89
C VAL A 145 2.89 -16.22 1.81
N ILE A 146 3.95 -15.64 1.23
CA ILE A 146 4.78 -16.34 0.25
C ILE A 146 5.54 -17.50 0.90
N HIS A 147 6.05 -17.33 2.12
CA HIS A 147 6.67 -18.40 2.88
C HIS A 147 5.70 -19.58 3.09
N GLU A 148 4.49 -19.32 3.55
CA GLU A 148 3.46 -20.34 3.78
C GLU A 148 3.05 -21.03 2.47
N PHE A 149 2.89 -20.26 1.39
CA PHE A 149 2.64 -20.81 0.05
C PHE A 149 3.75 -21.78 -0.38
N MET A 150 5.01 -21.39 -0.20
CA MET A 150 6.15 -22.23 -0.59
C MET A 150 6.28 -23.47 0.30
N SER A 151 5.96 -23.35 1.59
CA SER A 151 5.88 -24.49 2.51
C SER A 151 4.78 -25.47 2.10
N HIS A 152 3.56 -24.97 1.84
CA HIS A 152 2.45 -25.77 1.33
C HIS A 152 2.81 -26.49 0.03
N SER A 153 3.43 -25.77 -0.90
CA SER A 153 3.85 -26.30 -2.21
C SER A 153 4.88 -27.41 -2.06
N SER A 154 5.79 -27.30 -1.09
CA SER A 154 6.81 -28.33 -0.85
C SER A 154 6.25 -29.69 -0.40
N LEU A 155 5.04 -29.70 0.17
CA LEU A 155 4.35 -30.92 0.60
C LEU A 155 3.54 -31.58 -0.53
N LYS A 156 3.15 -30.81 -1.55
CA LYS A 156 2.27 -31.27 -2.64
C LYS A 156 2.97 -31.49 -3.97
N LEU A 157 4.04 -30.75 -4.24
CA LEU A 157 4.75 -30.77 -5.51
C LEU A 157 6.03 -31.59 -5.42
N ASN A 158 6.44 -32.14 -6.56
CA ASN A 158 7.75 -32.75 -6.68
C ASN A 158 8.85 -31.67 -6.70
N ARG A 159 10.10 -32.08 -6.54
CA ARG A 159 11.24 -31.16 -6.50
C ARG A 159 11.39 -30.30 -7.78
N PRO A 160 11.30 -30.86 -9.01
CA PRO A 160 11.34 -30.05 -10.23
C PRO A 160 10.29 -28.94 -10.29
N ASP A 161 9.03 -29.26 -10.03
CA ASP A 161 7.91 -28.33 -10.04
C ASP A 161 8.10 -27.21 -9.00
N LEU A 162 8.58 -27.57 -7.81
CA LEU A 162 8.83 -26.61 -6.74
C LEU A 162 9.94 -25.62 -7.12
N GLU A 163 10.99 -26.10 -7.79
CA GLU A 163 12.06 -25.25 -8.30
C GLU A 163 11.61 -24.35 -9.45
N GLU A 164 10.69 -24.82 -10.28
CA GLU A 164 10.05 -24.01 -11.32
C GLU A 164 9.30 -22.84 -10.70
N ILE A 165 8.43 -23.11 -9.71
CA ILE A 165 7.70 -22.05 -8.98
C ILE A 165 8.64 -21.07 -8.28
N ARG A 166 9.71 -21.54 -7.63
CA ARG A 166 10.68 -20.67 -6.93
C ARG A 166 11.28 -19.59 -7.81
N LYS A 167 11.51 -19.92 -9.08
CA LYS A 167 12.21 -19.06 -10.04
C LYS A 167 11.27 -18.13 -10.81
N LEU A 168 9.96 -18.26 -10.65
CA LEU A 168 9.02 -17.41 -11.37
C LEU A 168 9.21 -15.96 -10.96
N ARG A 169 9.40 -15.12 -11.98
CA ARG A 169 9.41 -13.68 -11.89
C ARG A 169 8.00 -13.21 -11.56
N ILE A 170 7.91 -12.48 -10.46
CA ILE A 170 6.65 -11.96 -9.97
C ILE A 170 6.74 -10.48 -9.64
N SER A 171 5.62 -9.80 -9.84
CA SER A 171 5.32 -8.55 -9.13
C SER A 171 4.32 -8.86 -8.04
N TYR A 172 4.63 -8.46 -6.80
CA TYR A 172 3.84 -8.77 -5.62
C TYR A 172 3.66 -7.53 -4.73
N ASP A 173 2.41 -7.13 -4.52
CA ASP A 173 2.03 -5.94 -3.74
C ASP A 173 0.89 -6.23 -2.74
N LEU A 174 0.94 -7.35 -2.02
CA LEU A 174 -0.01 -7.80 -0.98
C LEU A 174 -1.49 -7.97 -1.41
N GLU A 175 -1.92 -7.33 -2.50
CA GLU A 175 -3.24 -7.39 -3.12
C GLU A 175 -3.21 -8.23 -4.39
N LYS A 176 -2.07 -8.23 -5.10
CA LYS A 176 -1.94 -8.92 -6.38
C LYS A 176 -0.60 -9.62 -6.50
N ILE A 177 -0.62 -10.79 -7.14
CA ILE A 177 0.57 -11.46 -7.67
C ILE A 177 0.43 -11.49 -9.20
N VAL A 178 1.36 -10.85 -9.89
CA VAL A 178 1.52 -10.96 -11.35
C VAL A 178 2.66 -11.91 -11.63
N ILE A 179 2.42 -12.98 -12.38
CA ILE A 179 3.42 -13.96 -12.81
C ILE A 179 3.73 -13.69 -14.28
N TYR A 180 5.01 -13.45 -14.58
CA TYR A 180 5.46 -13.09 -15.94
C TYR A 180 5.99 -14.29 -16.74
N ASP A 181 6.38 -15.36 -16.05
CA ASP A 181 6.95 -16.53 -16.68
C ASP A 181 5.86 -17.53 -17.08
N PRO A 182 6.04 -18.21 -18.24
CA PRO A 182 5.10 -19.22 -18.68
C PRO A 182 5.10 -20.40 -17.71
N LEU A 183 3.91 -20.93 -17.43
CA LEU A 183 3.72 -22.03 -16.50
C LEU A 183 2.77 -23.07 -17.05
N THR A 184 2.96 -24.33 -16.68
CA THR A 184 1.99 -25.37 -17.02
C THR A 184 0.66 -25.12 -16.29
N GLU A 185 -0.48 -25.44 -16.92
CA GLU A 185 -1.80 -25.25 -16.29
C GLU A 185 -1.93 -26.00 -14.95
N ARG A 186 -1.24 -27.14 -14.79
CA ARG A 186 -1.16 -27.84 -13.50
C ARG A 186 -0.61 -26.95 -12.40
N LEU A 187 0.52 -26.28 -12.65
CA LEU A 187 1.15 -25.41 -11.66
C LEU A 187 0.37 -24.11 -11.47
N LYS A 188 -0.27 -23.58 -12.53
CA LYS A 188 -1.17 -22.42 -12.37
C LYS A 188 -2.33 -22.73 -11.45
N ASN A 189 -2.95 -23.91 -11.62
CA ASN A 189 -4.05 -24.34 -10.76
C ASN A 189 -3.58 -24.53 -9.32
N HIS A 190 -2.40 -25.13 -9.09
CA HIS A 190 -1.84 -25.23 -7.75
C HIS A 190 -1.66 -23.86 -7.08
N ILE A 191 -1.17 -22.86 -7.81
CA ILE A 191 -1.05 -21.47 -7.32
C ILE A 191 -2.44 -20.88 -7.01
N ARG A 192 -3.40 -21.00 -7.96
CA ARG A 192 -4.78 -20.52 -7.80
C ARG A 192 -5.46 -21.13 -6.58
N ASP A 193 -5.39 -22.45 -6.46
CA ASP A 193 -6.01 -23.20 -5.37
C ASP A 193 -5.52 -22.71 -4.03
N TYR A 194 -4.21 -22.44 -3.88
CA TYR A 194 -3.68 -21.91 -2.62
C TYR A 194 -4.22 -20.52 -2.29
N PHE A 195 -4.09 -19.55 -3.21
CA PHE A 195 -4.41 -18.15 -2.93
C PHE A 195 -5.90 -17.84 -2.93
N TYR A 196 -6.72 -18.62 -3.65
CA TYR A 196 -8.18 -18.46 -3.64
C TYR A 196 -8.86 -19.22 -2.49
N SER A 197 -8.24 -20.28 -1.96
CA SER A 197 -8.77 -20.99 -0.80
C SER A 197 -8.33 -20.40 0.55
N HIS A 198 -7.34 -19.50 0.57
CA HIS A 198 -6.87 -18.88 1.80
C HIS A 198 -7.76 -17.70 2.24
N PRO A 199 -8.50 -17.82 3.37
CA PRO A 199 -9.48 -16.81 3.78
C PRO A 199 -8.88 -15.56 4.42
N GLN A 200 -7.57 -15.53 4.68
CA GLN A 200 -6.95 -14.43 5.44
C GLN A 200 -6.64 -13.19 4.58
N ARG A 201 -6.45 -13.34 3.26
CA ARG A 201 -6.22 -12.22 2.32
C ARG A 201 -6.73 -12.61 0.93
N VAL A 202 -7.58 -11.76 0.34
CA VAL A 202 -7.97 -11.89 -1.07
C VAL A 202 -6.81 -11.36 -1.92
N ILE A 203 -6.03 -12.26 -2.49
CA ILE A 203 -4.92 -11.92 -3.40
C ILE A 203 -5.36 -12.23 -4.83
N ALA A 204 -5.40 -11.20 -5.69
CA ALA A 204 -5.68 -11.35 -7.10
C ALA A 204 -4.48 -11.99 -7.82
N LEU A 205 -4.73 -13.00 -8.66
CA LEU A 205 -3.71 -13.65 -9.46
C LEU A 205 -3.84 -13.24 -10.92
N GLN A 206 -2.73 -12.80 -11.52
CA GLN A 206 -2.64 -12.53 -12.95
C GLN A 206 -1.46 -13.26 -13.58
N PHE A 207 -1.70 -13.95 -14.68
CA PHE A 207 -0.66 -14.61 -15.49
C PHE A 207 -0.45 -13.76 -16.75
N GLU A 208 0.69 -13.10 -16.86
CA GLU A 208 1.08 -12.25 -18.00
C GLU A 208 2.19 -12.92 -18.82
N GLU A 209 1.90 -14.14 -19.27
CA GLU A 209 2.84 -14.95 -20.04
C GLU A 209 3.14 -14.30 -21.40
N GLY A 210 4.42 -14.26 -21.79
CA GLY A 210 4.82 -13.88 -23.15
C GLY A 210 4.86 -12.38 -23.45
N LYS A 211 4.67 -11.48 -22.46
CA LYS A 211 4.84 -10.03 -22.67
C LYS A 211 6.30 -9.55 -22.76
N ASN A 212 7.27 -10.43 -22.53
CA ASN A 212 8.69 -10.17 -22.80
C ASN A 212 9.07 -10.62 -24.22
N LYS A 213 8.43 -10.07 -25.25
CA LYS A 213 9.08 -9.96 -26.56
C LYS A 213 10.02 -8.77 -26.48
N PHE A 214 11.24 -8.98 -26.01
CA PHE A 214 12.32 -8.06 -26.31
C PHE A 214 12.43 -8.01 -27.84
N HIS A 215 12.08 -6.89 -28.45
CA HIS A 215 12.33 -6.67 -29.86
C HIS A 215 13.85 -6.67 -30.05
N VAL A 216 14.40 -7.80 -30.46
CA VAL A 216 15.72 -7.87 -31.07
C VAL A 216 15.55 -7.26 -32.46
N ALA A 217 15.96 -5.99 -32.62
CA ALA A 217 16.14 -5.41 -33.93
C ALA A 217 17.29 -6.18 -34.62
N ALA A 218 17.01 -6.74 -35.79
CA ALA A 218 17.97 -7.34 -36.71
C ALA A 218 18.57 -6.26 -37.62
#